data_AF-A0A0A9GLD9-F1
#
_entry.id   AF-A0A0A9GLD9-F1
#
_cell.length_a   1.000
_cell.length_b   1.000
_cell.length_c   1.000
_cell.angle_alpha   90.00
_cell.angle_beta   90.00
_cell.angle_gamma   90.00
#
_symmetry.space_group_name_H-M   'P 1'
#
loop_
_entity.id
_entity.type
_entity.pdbx_description
1 polymer ?
#
loop_
_entity_poly.entity_id
_entity_poly.type
_entity_poly.pdbx_seq_one_letter_code
_entity_poly.pdbx_strand_id
1 'polypeptide(L)'
;MEAFCAEEGRLLTAVLKPRLGASAPCDARGLVDERLGTAYDTAEAAAVAALAASCVGENPSLRPSMADVVRTLEQSAHGSIAAGGKRSDGHGKV
;
A
#
# COMPACT_ATOMS: atom_id res chain seq x y z
N MET A 1 -9.15 15.27 9.38
CA MET A 1 -10.16 14.92 8.35
C MET A 1 -10.24 13.40 8.32
N GLU A 2 -11.34 12.81 8.75
CA GLU A 2 -11.53 11.36 8.69
C GLU A 2 -12.25 10.99 7.38
N ALA A 3 -11.87 9.87 6.77
CA ALA A 3 -12.48 9.40 5.53
C ALA A 3 -13.82 8.73 5.83
N PHE A 4 -14.83 9.56 6.13
CA PHE A 4 -16.20 9.13 6.43
C PHE A 4 -17.07 9.16 5.17
N CYS A 5 -17.83 8.08 4.93
CA CYS A 5 -18.83 8.03 3.88
C CYS A 5 -20.23 8.21 4.49
N ALA A 6 -20.91 9.30 4.14
CA ALA A 6 -22.24 9.63 4.69
C ALA A 6 -23.34 8.64 4.25
N GLU A 7 -23.29 8.17 3.01
CA GLU A 7 -24.22 7.16 2.46
C GLU A 7 -24.12 5.83 3.21
N GLU A 8 -22.91 5.40 3.55
CA GLU A 8 -22.68 4.10 4.19
C GLU A 8 -22.60 4.17 5.72
N GLY A 9 -22.66 5.39 6.28
CA GLY A 9 -22.59 5.64 7.73
C GLY A 9 -21.31 5.14 8.40
N ARG A 10 -20.20 5.00 7.66
CA ARG A 10 -18.98 4.35 8.15
C ARG A 10 -17.69 5.01 7.68
N LEU A 11 -16.64 4.79 8.44
CA LEU A 11 -15.27 5.18 8.10
C LEU A 11 -14.65 4.19 7.13
N LEU A 12 -13.87 4.69 6.17
CA LEU A 12 -13.11 3.87 5.23
C LEU A 12 -12.18 2.89 5.96
N THR A 13 -11.58 3.31 7.07
CA THR A 13 -10.70 2.48 7.90
C THR A 13 -11.44 1.26 8.46
N ALA A 14 -12.72 1.38 8.82
CA ALA A 14 -13.55 0.27 9.28
C ALA A 14 -13.82 -0.77 8.18
N VAL A 15 -13.86 -0.34 6.92
CA VAL A 15 -14.06 -1.22 5.75
C VAL A 15 -12.76 -1.86 5.28
N LEU A 16 -11.65 -1.11 5.31
CA LEU A 16 -10.35 -1.57 4.85
C LEU A 16 -9.64 -2.47 5.88
N LYS A 17 -9.83 -2.23 7.18
CA LYS A 17 -9.14 -2.98 8.24
C LYS A 17 -9.39 -4.50 8.18
N PRO A 18 -10.60 -5.01 7.90
CA PRO A 18 -10.82 -6.44 7.68
C PRO A 18 -10.20 -6.99 6.38
N ARG A 19 -10.02 -6.12 5.37
CA ARG A 19 -9.39 -6.51 4.09
C ARG A 19 -7.86 -6.56 4.21
N LEU A 20 -7.28 -5.65 4.99
CA LEU A 20 -5.85 -5.54 5.26
C LEU A 20 -5.40 -6.32 6.50
N GLY A 21 -6.35 -6.80 7.31
CA GLY A 21 -6.11 -7.37 8.63
C GLY A 21 -5.70 -8.83 8.57
N ALA A 22 -4.39 -9.08 8.64
CA ALA A 22 -3.70 -10.23 9.22
C ALA A 22 -4.42 -11.60 9.22
N SER A 23 -5.09 -11.98 8.12
CA SER A 23 -5.58 -13.35 7.94
C SER A 23 -4.52 -14.11 7.16
N ALA A 24 -3.64 -14.78 7.91
CA ALA A 24 -2.65 -15.74 7.43
C ALA A 24 -1.58 -15.19 6.44
N PRO A 25 -0.38 -15.79 6.38
CA PRO A 25 0.69 -15.41 5.44
C PRO A 25 0.40 -15.71 3.95
N CYS A 26 -0.87 -15.84 3.56
CA CYS A 26 -1.34 -16.26 2.25
C CYS A 26 -2.80 -15.77 2.14
N ASP A 27 -3.16 -14.67 1.50
CA ASP A 27 -3.11 -14.50 0.06
C ASP A 27 -3.21 -13.00 -0.30
N ALA A 28 -2.08 -12.35 -0.62
CA ALA A 28 -2.08 -11.00 -1.20
C ALA A 28 -2.92 -10.92 -2.49
N ARG A 29 -3.24 -12.06 -3.10
CA ARG A 29 -4.07 -12.19 -4.31
C ARG A 29 -5.47 -11.59 -4.18
N GLY A 30 -6.05 -11.55 -2.97
CA GLY A 30 -7.34 -10.88 -2.72
C GLY A 30 -7.24 -9.37 -2.53
N LEU A 31 -6.02 -8.82 -2.46
CA LEU A 31 -5.73 -7.41 -2.23
C LEU A 31 -5.08 -6.72 -3.44
N VAL A 32 -4.40 -7.50 -4.28
CA VAL A 32 -3.71 -7.02 -5.48
C VAL A 32 -4.69 -6.98 -6.66
N ASP A 33 -4.52 -6.00 -7.55
CA ASP A 33 -5.30 -5.87 -8.78
C ASP A 33 -5.25 -7.18 -9.60
N GLU A 34 -6.41 -7.77 -9.88
CA GLU A 34 -6.52 -9.03 -10.62
C GLU A 34 -5.87 -8.97 -12.01
N ARG A 35 -5.77 -7.77 -12.62
CA ARG A 35 -5.13 -7.55 -13.92
C ARG A 35 -3.62 -7.77 -13.88
N LEU A 36 -2.99 -7.76 -12.70
CA LEU A 36 -1.59 -8.12 -12.54
C LEU A 36 -1.38 -9.63 -12.68
N GLY A 37 -2.41 -10.47 -12.54
CA GLY A 37 -2.31 -11.91 -12.71
C GLY A 37 -1.29 -12.53 -11.75
N THR A 38 -0.14 -12.94 -12.26
CA THR A 38 1.02 -13.43 -11.47
C THR A 38 2.25 -12.54 -11.64
N ALA A 39 2.11 -11.37 -12.25
CA ALA A 39 3.18 -10.41 -12.52
C ALA A 39 3.45 -9.52 -11.30
N TYR A 40 3.57 -10.13 -10.12
CA TYR A 40 3.96 -9.48 -8.88
C TYR A 40 4.57 -10.52 -7.94
N ASP A 41 5.49 -10.08 -7.10
CA ASP A 41 6.01 -10.92 -6.03
C ASP A 41 5.03 -10.91 -4.85
N THR A 42 4.63 -12.10 -4.40
CA THR A 42 3.64 -12.25 -3.33
C THR A 42 4.15 -11.77 -1.97
N ALA A 43 5.47 -11.86 -1.73
CA ALA A 43 6.08 -11.41 -0.48
C ALA A 43 6.21 -9.88 -0.47
N GLU A 44 6.62 -9.26 -1.59
CA GLU A 44 6.61 -7.80 -1.76
C GLU A 44 5.18 -7.27 -1.57
N ALA A 45 4.18 -7.90 -2.19
CA ALA A 45 2.78 -7.50 -2.06
C ALA A 45 2.25 -7.62 -0.61
N ALA A 46 2.61 -8.68 0.10
CA ALA A 46 2.27 -8.86 1.52
C ALA A 46 2.91 -7.78 2.40
N ALA A 47 4.19 -7.44 2.15
CA ALA A 47 4.89 -6.38 2.87
C ALA A 47 4.26 -5.00 2.63
N VAL A 48 3.91 -4.69 1.37
CA VAL A 48 3.22 -3.44 1.00
C VAL A 48 1.81 -3.38 1.63
N ALA A 49 1.08 -4.50 1.68
CA ALA A 49 -0.22 -4.56 2.34
C ALA A 49 -0.12 -4.30 3.86
N ALA A 50 0.90 -4.85 4.53
CA ALA A 50 1.16 -4.59 5.94
C ALA A 50 1.53 -3.12 6.22
N LEU A 51 2.31 -2.51 5.32
CA LEU A 51 2.62 -1.08 5.39
C LEU A 51 1.35 -0.23 5.19
N ALA A 52 0.51 -0.58 4.21
CA ALA A 52 -0.76 0.09 3.97
C ALA A 52 -1.69 0.03 5.20
N ALA A 53 -1.76 -1.12 5.87
CA ALA A 53 -2.52 -1.29 7.11
C ALA A 53 -2.08 -0.31 8.21
N SER A 54 -0.76 -0.11 8.35
CA SER A 54 -0.18 0.85 9.30
C SER A 54 -0.51 2.29 8.94
N CYS A 55 -0.56 2.62 7.64
CA CYS A 55 -0.91 3.97 7.15
C CYS A 55 -2.39 4.33 7.36
N VAL A 56 -3.30 3.36 7.23
CA VAL A 56 -4.75 3.60 7.35
C VAL A 56 -5.31 3.28 8.74
N GLY A 57 -4.45 3.02 9.72
CA GLY A 57 -4.86 2.77 11.10
C GLY A 57 -5.72 3.90 11.70
N GLU A 58 -6.67 3.53 12.55
CA GLU A 58 -7.58 4.47 13.24
C GLU A 58 -6.81 5.48 14.11
N ASN A 59 -5.74 5.03 14.77
CA ASN A 59 -4.92 5.90 15.61
C ASN A 59 -3.88 6.65 14.75
N PRO A 60 -4.01 7.98 14.58
CA PRO A 60 -3.08 8.76 13.74
C PRO A 60 -1.66 8.76 14.30
N SER A 61 -1.47 8.63 15.61
CA SER A 61 -0.16 8.63 16.27
C SER A 61 0.64 7.35 16.01
N LEU A 62 -0.01 6.28 15.54
CA LEU A 62 0.63 5.02 15.15
C LEU A 62 0.98 4.95 13.67
N ARG A 63 0.57 5.95 12.87
CA ARG A 63 0.87 5.97 11.43
C ARG A 63 2.36 6.29 11.24
N PRO A 64 3.05 5.56 10.36
CA PRO A 64 4.46 5.81 10.08
C PRO A 64 4.65 7.19 9.44
N SER A 65 5.82 7.78 9.63
CA SER A 65 6.19 9.00 8.90
C SER A 65 6.36 8.67 7.40
N MET A 66 6.17 9.65 6.51
CA MET A 66 6.42 9.41 5.08
C MET A 66 7.86 9.00 4.78
N ALA A 67 8.83 9.43 5.60
CA ALA A 67 10.22 8.99 5.48
C ALA A 67 10.36 7.49 5.78
N ASP A 68 9.63 6.98 6.77
CA ASP A 68 9.62 5.55 7.08
C ASP A 68 8.87 4.76 6.01
N VAL A 69 7.74 5.27 5.51
CA VAL A 69 6.98 4.66 4.41
C VAL A 69 7.87 4.47 3.18
N VAL A 70 8.55 5.52 2.74
CA VAL A 70 9.44 5.45 1.55
C VAL A 70 10.57 4.44 1.79
N ARG A 71 11.21 4.51 2.95
CA ARG A 71 12.28 3.57 3.32
C ARG A 71 11.81 2.11 3.29
N THR A 72 10.63 1.82 3.86
CA THR A 72 10.06 0.47 3.85
C THR A 72 9.70 0.03 2.43
N LEU A 73 9.14 0.92 1.59
CA LEU A 73 8.85 0.61 0.20
C LEU A 73 10.11 0.30 -0.61
N GLU A 74 11.16 1.11 -0.46
CA GLU A 74 12.45 0.85 -1.10
C GLU A 74 12.99 -0.52 -0.70
N GLN A 75 12.96 -0.83 0.60
CA GLN A 75 13.43 -2.11 1.14
C GLN A 75 12.60 -3.32 0.70
N SER A 76 11.27 -3.14 0.57
CA SER A 76 10.33 -4.24 0.33
C SER A 76 9.98 -4.44 -1.14
N ALA A 77 10.25 -3.46 -2.01
CA ALA A 77 9.96 -3.52 -3.45
C ALA A 77 11.23 -3.55 -4.31
N HIS A 78 12.38 -3.87 -3.71
CA HIS A 78 13.69 -3.86 -4.37
C HIS A 78 13.74 -4.69 -5.66
N GLY A 79 12.98 -5.79 -5.75
CA GLY A 79 12.92 -6.63 -6.95
C GLY A 79 12.17 -5.96 -8.10
N SER A 80 11.07 -5.26 -7.80
CA SER A 80 10.20 -4.62 -8.79
C SER A 80 10.69 -3.22 -9.24
N ILE A 81 11.28 -2.43 -8.33
CA ILE A 81 11.75 -1.06 -8.65
C ILE A 81 13.04 -1.01 -9.47
N ALA A 82 13.89 -2.04 -9.38
CA ALA A 82 15.12 -2.13 -10.14
C ALA A 82 14.88 -2.29 -11.66
N ALA A 83 13.72 -2.84 -12.06
CA ALA A 83 13.34 -2.97 -13.46
C ALA A 83 12.80 -1.67 -14.08
N GLY A 84 12.36 -0.70 -13.26
CA GLY A 84 11.79 0.59 -13.67
C GLY A 84 12.84 1.67 -13.97
N GLY A 85 13.96 1.32 -14.59
CA GLY A 85 15.06 2.23 -14.87
C GLY A 85 14.81 3.16 -16.05
N LYS A 86 13.89 4.13 -15.96
CA LYS A 86 13.92 5.35 -16.79
C LYS A 86 13.44 6.55 -15.98
N ARG A 87 14.40 7.33 -15.49
CA ARG A 87 14.13 8.69 -14.99
C ARG A 87 13.55 9.47 -16.18
N SER A 88 12.39 10.09 -15.99
CA SER A 88 11.85 11.01 -17.00
C SER A 88 12.60 12.33 -16.88
N ASP A 89 13.30 12.74 -17.93
CA ASP A 89 13.88 14.09 -18.03
C ASP A 89 12.73 15.09 -18.17
N GLY A 90 12.34 15.71 -17.06
CA GLY A 90 11.29 16.72 -17.04
C GLY A 90 11.75 17.97 -17.79
N HIS A 91 11.49 18.06 -19.10
CA HIS A 91 11.69 19.29 -19.84
C HIS A 91 10.48 20.20 -19.66
N GLY A 92 10.47 20.98 -18.57
CA GLY A 92 9.52 22.07 -18.38
C GLY A 92 9.89 23.23 -19.30
N LYS A 93 9.14 23.41 -20.40
CA LYS A 93 9.22 24.63 -21.19
C LYS A 93 8.46 25.73 -20.45
N VAL A 94 9.19 26.76 -20.02
CA VAL A 94 8.65 28.07 -19.59
C VAL A 94 8.17 28.88 -20.79
#